data_AF-A0A662YPV3-F1
#
_entry.id   AF-A0A662YPV3-F1
#
_cell.length_a   1.000
_cell.length_b   1.000
_cell.length_c   1.000
_cell.angle_alpha   90.00
_cell.angle_beta   90.00
_cell.angle_gamma   90.00
#
_symmetry.space_group_name_H-M   'P 1'
#
loop_
_entity.id
_entity.type
_entity.pdbx_description
1 polymer ?
#
loop_
_entity_poly.entity_id
_entity_poly.type
_entity_poly.pdbx_seq_one_letter_code
_entity_poly.pdbx_strand_id
1 'polypeptide(L)'
;MHHAGRSRANETVFAAYTSSKDNGKWKRIRWLEVHIANLTSTPYWVTYLRVLQEAIWPGGSLPTRPRLIPTPEQKEETRNRCLECLMKLVPDFVPEVLGVEKYKMSWQVVLESLQDPHINRHLVYCMCDLLLEFLVPESSNEDFQKSLFKHLSGNTAA
;
A
#
# COMPACT_ATOMS: atom_id res chain seq x y z
N MET A 1 11.88 -9.30 -30.26
CA MET A 1 12.86 -10.28 -29.71
C MET A 1 13.36 -9.97 -28.29
N HIS A 2 12.91 -8.88 -27.62
CA HIS A 2 13.39 -8.50 -26.28
C HIS A 2 12.71 -9.20 -25.07
N HIS A 3 11.56 -9.87 -25.26
CA HIS A 3 10.82 -10.51 -24.16
C HIS A 3 11.34 -11.90 -23.75
N ALA A 4 11.94 -12.65 -24.68
CA ALA A 4 12.43 -14.01 -24.41
C ALA A 4 13.74 -14.04 -23.61
N GLY A 5 14.58 -12.99 -23.71
CA GLY A 5 15.85 -12.90 -22.96
C GLY A 5 15.66 -12.53 -21.48
N ARG A 6 14.64 -11.74 -21.15
CA ARG A 6 14.35 -11.31 -19.78
C ARG A 6 13.70 -12.41 -18.93
N SER A 7 12.90 -13.28 -19.57
CA SER A 7 12.29 -14.46 -18.94
C SER A 7 13.26 -15.63 -18.69
N ARG A 8 14.44 -15.58 -19.30
CA ARG A 8 15.50 -16.56 -19.04
C ARG A 8 16.42 -16.07 -17.91
N ALA A 9 16.63 -14.75 -17.81
CA ALA A 9 17.45 -14.12 -16.79
C ALA A 9 16.88 -14.27 -15.36
N ASN A 10 15.59 -14.02 -15.18
CA ASN A 10 14.86 -14.26 -13.92
C ASN A 10 14.83 -15.76 -13.55
N GLU A 11 14.69 -16.68 -14.51
CA GLU A 11 14.80 -18.12 -14.25
C GLU A 11 16.21 -18.52 -13.79
N THR A 12 17.26 -18.01 -14.42
CA THR A 12 18.66 -18.26 -13.98
C THR A 12 18.97 -17.66 -12.62
N VAL A 13 18.44 -16.47 -12.30
CA VAL A 13 18.62 -15.85 -10.98
C VAL A 13 17.89 -16.65 -9.90
N PHE A 14 16.68 -17.13 -10.20
CA PHE A 14 15.88 -17.97 -9.29
C PHE A 14 16.52 -19.35 -9.07
N ALA A 15 17.08 -19.97 -10.12
CA ALA A 15 17.82 -21.23 -10.04
C ALA A 15 19.14 -21.09 -9.27
N ALA A 16 19.90 -20.01 -9.48
CA ALA A 16 21.11 -19.71 -8.70
C ALA A 16 20.80 -19.43 -7.22
N TYR A 17 19.63 -18.86 -6.93
CA TYR A 17 19.19 -18.59 -5.56
C TYR A 17 18.84 -19.84 -4.75
N THR A 18 18.30 -20.87 -5.42
CA THR A 18 17.85 -22.12 -4.78
C THR A 18 18.96 -23.15 -4.55
N SER A 19 20.12 -22.98 -5.20
CA SER A 19 21.24 -23.93 -5.14
C SER A 19 22.22 -23.72 -3.96
N SER A 20 22.05 -22.69 -3.13
CA SER A 20 22.91 -22.48 -1.96
C SER A 20 22.58 -23.48 -0.84
N LYS A 21 23.54 -24.36 -0.53
CA LYS A 21 23.51 -25.30 0.60
C LYS A 21 23.59 -24.52 1.91
N ASP A 22 22.45 -24.05 2.41
CA ASP A 22 22.39 -23.45 3.74
C ASP A 22 21.18 -23.97 4.54
N ASN A 23 21.44 -24.11 5.83
CA ASN A 23 20.67 -24.85 6.82
C ASN A 23 19.27 -24.24 6.97
N GLY A 24 18.24 -25.09 7.11
CA GLY A 24 16.81 -24.77 6.89
C GLY A 24 16.18 -23.56 7.61
N LYS A 25 16.90 -22.86 8.49
CA LYS A 25 16.50 -21.55 9.04
C LYS A 25 16.57 -20.43 7.98
N TRP A 26 17.66 -20.35 7.21
CA TRP A 26 17.85 -19.29 6.21
C TRP A 26 16.95 -19.46 4.97
N LYS A 27 16.54 -20.70 4.67
CA LYS A 27 15.57 -20.98 3.60
C LYS A 27 14.21 -20.33 3.84
N ARG A 28 13.74 -20.22 5.09
CA ARG A 28 12.43 -19.60 5.41
C ARG A 28 12.45 -18.07 5.30
N ILE A 29 13.51 -17.44 5.82
CA ILE A 29 13.68 -15.98 5.72
C ILE A 29 13.84 -15.58 4.25
N ARG A 30 14.66 -16.32 3.50
CA ARG A 30 14.91 -16.06 2.09
C ARG A 30 13.69 -16.34 1.20
N TRP A 31 12.85 -17.33 1.53
CA TRP A 31 11.57 -17.55 0.86
C TRP A 31 10.63 -16.35 1.05
N LEU A 32 10.56 -15.81 2.27
CA LEU A 32 9.75 -14.64 2.59
C LEU A 32 10.26 -13.40 1.84
N GLU A 33 11.57 -13.16 1.83
CA GLU A 33 12.19 -12.05 1.09
C GLU A 33 11.89 -12.12 -0.41
N VAL A 34 12.02 -13.30 -1.02
CA VAL A 34 11.72 -13.49 -2.45
C VAL A 34 10.23 -13.31 -2.72
N HIS A 35 9.35 -13.77 -1.82
CA HIS A 35 7.90 -13.54 -1.97
C HIS A 35 7.54 -12.08 -1.81
N ILE A 36 8.10 -11.38 -0.83
CA ILE A 36 7.89 -9.94 -0.63
C ILE A 36 8.39 -9.19 -1.86
N ALA A 37 9.62 -9.47 -2.32
CA ALA A 37 10.19 -8.82 -3.50
C ALA A 37 9.36 -9.08 -4.77
N ASN A 38 8.81 -10.29 -4.93
CA ASN A 38 7.93 -10.62 -6.03
C ASN A 38 6.59 -9.88 -5.91
N LEU A 39 5.99 -9.85 -4.72
CA LEU A 39 4.75 -9.12 -4.45
C LEU A 39 4.95 -7.62 -4.67
N THR A 40 6.08 -7.03 -4.28
CA THR A 40 6.35 -5.59 -4.46
C THR A 40 6.92 -5.24 -5.84
N SER A 41 7.08 -6.23 -6.73
CA SER A 41 7.67 -6.00 -8.05
C SER A 41 6.74 -5.23 -8.98
N THR A 42 7.32 -4.42 -9.89
CA THR A 42 6.63 -3.59 -10.89
C THR A 42 5.45 -4.27 -11.61
N PRO A 43 5.52 -5.55 -12.02
CA PRO A 43 4.43 -6.23 -12.70
C PRO A 43 3.10 -6.33 -11.92
N TYR A 44 3.15 -6.40 -10.59
CA TYR A 44 1.94 -6.54 -9.75
C TYR A 44 1.29 -5.21 -9.41
N TRP A 45 1.94 -4.09 -9.72
CA TRP A 45 1.41 -2.75 -9.42
C TRP A 45 0.09 -2.48 -10.13
N VAL A 46 -0.06 -2.92 -11.38
CA VAL A 46 -1.34 -2.77 -12.10
C VAL A 46 -2.46 -3.50 -11.36
N THR A 47 -2.16 -4.68 -10.80
CA THR A 47 -3.13 -5.44 -10.00
C THR A 47 -3.46 -4.71 -8.70
N TYR A 48 -2.48 -4.18 -7.97
CA TYR A 48 -2.74 -3.42 -6.75
C TYR A 48 -3.51 -2.14 -7.00
N LEU A 49 -3.16 -1.39 -8.03
CA LEU A 49 -3.88 -0.18 -8.42
C LEU A 49 -5.32 -0.50 -8.82
N ARG A 50 -5.57 -1.62 -9.51
CA ARG A 50 -6.95 -2.07 -9.78
C ARG A 50 -7.69 -2.47 -8.51
N VAL A 51 -7.08 -3.23 -7.62
CA VAL A 51 -7.72 -3.64 -6.36
C VAL A 51 -8.05 -2.40 -5.51
N LEU A 52 -7.13 -1.43 -5.46
CA LEU A 52 -7.33 -0.16 -4.78
C LEU A 52 -8.44 0.67 -5.43
N GLN A 53 -8.43 0.75 -6.77
CA GLN A 53 -9.48 1.42 -7.52
C GLN A 53 -10.84 0.82 -7.19
N GLU A 54 -11.00 -0.50 -7.27
CA GLU A 54 -12.26 -1.17 -6.96
C GLU A 54 -12.68 -1.04 -5.49
N ALA A 55 -11.72 -0.98 -4.57
CA ALA A 55 -12.00 -0.79 -3.14
C ALA A 55 -12.49 0.62 -2.80
N ILE A 56 -11.98 1.66 -3.50
CA ILE A 56 -12.33 3.06 -3.22
C ILE A 56 -13.49 3.53 -4.13
N TRP A 57 -13.45 3.14 -5.40
CA TRP A 57 -14.38 3.49 -6.47
C TRP A 57 -14.73 2.24 -7.30
N PRO A 58 -15.74 1.47 -6.89
CA PRO A 58 -16.19 0.31 -7.65
C PRO A 58 -16.54 0.71 -9.09
N GLY A 59 -15.95 0.03 -10.07
CA GLY A 59 -16.12 0.36 -11.50
C GLY A 59 -15.49 1.70 -11.94
N GLY A 60 -14.62 2.30 -11.11
CA GLY A 60 -13.87 3.51 -11.43
C GLY A 60 -14.68 4.82 -11.42
N SER A 61 -15.95 4.77 -11.04
CA SER A 61 -16.81 5.96 -10.94
C SER A 61 -16.88 6.51 -9.53
N LEU A 62 -16.79 7.83 -9.39
CA LEU A 62 -17.10 8.52 -8.14
C LEU A 62 -18.55 8.24 -7.72
N PRO A 63 -18.83 8.01 -6.43
CA PRO A 63 -20.18 7.71 -5.98
C PRO A 63 -21.09 8.90 -6.32
N THR A 64 -22.07 8.69 -7.20
CA THR A 64 -23.02 9.74 -7.58
C THR A 64 -24.08 9.96 -6.49
N ARG A 65 -24.22 9.00 -5.58
CA ARG A 65 -25.12 9.09 -4.42
C ARG A 65 -24.34 9.55 -3.20
N PRO A 66 -24.90 10.46 -2.37
CA PRO A 66 -24.30 10.80 -1.09
C PRO A 66 -24.11 9.53 -0.25
N ARG A 67 -22.95 9.39 0.38
CA ARG A 67 -22.69 8.27 1.29
C ARG A 67 -23.76 8.26 2.39
N LEU A 68 -24.36 7.09 2.62
CA LEU A 68 -25.20 6.89 3.78
C LEU A 68 -24.34 7.13 5.03
N ILE A 69 -24.71 8.13 5.81
CA ILE A 69 -24.03 8.43 7.07
C ILE A 69 -24.47 7.34 8.06
N PRO A 70 -23.56 6.51 8.58
CA PRO A 70 -23.90 5.46 9.53
C PRO A 70 -24.53 6.06 10.79
N THR A 71 -25.49 5.35 11.39
CA THR A 71 -25.98 5.72 12.73
C THR A 71 -24.85 5.59 13.76
N PRO A 72 -24.90 6.30 14.90
CA PRO A 72 -23.86 6.18 15.92
C PRO A 72 -23.65 4.73 16.40
N GLU A 73 -24.71 3.94 16.50
CA GLU A 73 -24.66 2.53 16.88
C GLU A 73 -23.95 1.69 15.80
N GLN A 74 -24.30 1.88 14.52
CA GLN A 74 -23.66 1.19 13.41
C GLN A 74 -22.18 1.53 13.28
N LYS A 75 -21.83 2.80 13.55
CA LYS A 75 -20.44 3.25 13.56
C LYS A 75 -19.64 2.56 14.65
N GLU A 76 -20.21 2.44 15.86
CA GLU A 76 -19.55 1.78 16.98
C GLU A 76 -19.43 0.27 16.79
N GLU A 77 -20.47 -0.40 16.27
CA GLU A 77 -20.41 -1.82 15.92
C GLU A 77 -19.31 -2.09 14.88
N THR A 78 -19.26 -1.29 13.82
CA THR A 78 -18.23 -1.40 12.78
C THR A 78 -16.84 -1.16 13.36
N ARG A 79 -16.69 -0.17 14.24
CA ARG A 79 -15.43 0.12 14.94
C ARG A 79 -14.95 -1.09 15.74
N ASN A 80 -15.82 -1.70 16.54
CA ASN A 80 -15.48 -2.86 17.37
C ASN A 80 -15.10 -4.07 16.50
N ARG A 81 -15.86 -4.35 15.44
CA ARG A 81 -15.54 -5.43 14.50
C ARG A 81 -14.20 -5.21 13.79
N CYS A 82 -13.90 -3.97 13.39
CA CYS A 82 -12.60 -3.62 12.81
C CYS A 82 -11.47 -3.82 13.82
N LEU A 83 -11.65 -3.38 15.07
CA LEU A 83 -10.65 -3.57 16.13
C LEU A 83 -10.32 -5.06 16.34
N GLU A 84 -11.34 -5.91 16.43
CA GLU A 84 -11.12 -7.36 16.54
C GLU A 84 -10.39 -7.95 15.33
N CYS A 85 -10.67 -7.45 14.14
CA CYS A 85 -9.98 -7.88 12.93
C CYS A 85 -8.50 -7.46 12.96
N LEU A 86 -8.22 -6.20 13.34
CA LEU A 86 -6.87 -5.68 13.46
C LEU A 86 -6.04 -6.44 14.49
N MET A 87 -6.64 -6.81 15.62
CA MET A 87 -6.00 -7.61 16.66
C MET A 87 -5.61 -9.02 16.20
N LYS A 88 -6.17 -9.52 15.09
CA LYS A 88 -5.85 -10.84 14.51
C LYS A 88 -4.83 -10.76 13.38
N LEU A 89 -4.37 -9.57 12.99
CA LEU A 89 -3.44 -9.39 11.87
C LEU A 89 -2.01 -9.86 12.18
N VAL A 90 -1.62 -9.83 13.45
CA VAL A 90 -0.27 -10.22 13.88
C VAL A 90 -0.33 -11.54 14.66
N PRO A 91 0.78 -12.29 14.73
CA PRO A 91 0.82 -13.56 15.47
C PRO A 91 0.49 -13.41 16.96
N ASP A 92 -0.14 -14.43 17.55
CA ASP A 92 -0.64 -14.45 18.93
C ASP A 92 0.44 -14.24 20.02
N PHE A 93 1.72 -14.42 19.68
CA PHE A 93 2.84 -14.16 20.59
C PHE A 93 3.03 -12.65 20.90
N VAL A 94 2.61 -11.75 20.00
CA VAL A 94 2.77 -10.31 20.22
C VAL A 94 1.90 -9.81 21.40
N PRO A 95 0.60 -10.16 21.48
CA PRO A 95 -0.21 -9.93 22.69
C PRO A 95 0.36 -10.57 23.95
N GLU A 96 0.99 -11.75 23.85
CA GLU A 96 1.60 -12.45 25.00
C GLU A 96 2.78 -11.68 25.59
N VAL A 97 3.61 -11.07 24.74
CA VAL A 97 4.77 -10.27 25.16
C VAL A 97 4.38 -8.87 25.64
N LEU A 98 3.45 -8.20 24.95
CA LEU A 98 3.08 -6.82 25.25
C LEU A 98 1.97 -6.70 26.31
N GLY A 99 1.24 -7.79 26.55
CA GLY A 99 -0.01 -7.78 27.29
C GLY A 99 -1.19 -7.39 26.40
N VAL A 100 -2.27 -8.17 26.48
CA VAL A 100 -3.47 -8.02 25.64
C VAL A 100 -4.08 -6.62 25.71
N GLU A 101 -4.11 -6.01 26.91
CA GLU A 101 -4.67 -4.67 27.09
C GLU A 101 -3.86 -3.58 26.37
N LYS A 102 -2.53 -3.62 26.48
CA LYS A 102 -1.66 -2.66 25.78
C LYS A 102 -1.72 -2.84 24.28
N TYR A 103 -1.80 -4.09 23.83
CA TYR A 103 -1.95 -4.43 22.43
C TYR A 103 -3.29 -3.91 21.86
N LYS A 104 -4.39 -4.11 22.58
CA LYS A 104 -5.71 -3.56 22.23
C LYS A 104 -5.69 -2.03 22.19
N MET A 105 -5.12 -1.38 23.20
CA MET A 105 -4.98 0.08 23.23
C MET A 105 -4.17 0.62 22.04
N SER A 106 -3.09 -0.07 21.67
CA SER A 106 -2.28 0.32 20.50
C SER A 106 -3.12 0.33 19.21
N TRP A 107 -3.94 -0.70 19.01
CA TRP A 107 -4.84 -0.73 17.85
C TRP A 107 -5.98 0.27 17.94
N GLN A 108 -6.48 0.60 19.13
CA GLN A 108 -7.47 1.66 19.30
C GLN A 108 -6.92 3.01 18.86
N VAL A 109 -5.68 3.35 19.24
CA VAL A 109 -5.00 4.59 18.81
C VAL A 109 -4.81 4.61 17.29
N VAL A 110 -4.40 3.49 16.70
CA VAL A 110 -4.28 3.38 15.24
C VAL A 110 -5.64 3.59 14.57
N LEU A 111 -6.69 2.93 15.08
CA LEU A 111 -8.03 3.02 14.53
C LEU A 111 -8.63 4.43 14.70
N GLU A 112 -8.34 5.13 15.80
CA GLU A 112 -8.71 6.53 16.01
C GLU A 112 -8.00 7.45 15.03
N SER A 113 -6.70 7.23 14.81
CA SER A 113 -5.92 8.00 13.85
C SER A 113 -6.46 7.85 12.43
N LEU A 114 -6.88 6.62 12.05
CA LEU A 114 -7.53 6.34 10.77
C LEU A 114 -8.96 6.88 10.67
N GLN A 115 -9.58 7.27 11.78
CA GLN A 115 -10.89 7.95 11.78
C GLN A 115 -10.75 9.48 11.75
N ASP A 116 -9.55 10.02 11.99
CA ASP A 116 -9.29 11.45 11.98
C ASP A 116 -9.17 11.99 10.54
N PRO A 117 -9.99 12.99 10.16
CA PRO A 117 -9.99 13.53 8.79
C PRO A 117 -8.71 14.31 8.43
N HIS A 118 -8.02 14.92 9.40
CA HIS A 118 -6.77 15.64 9.16
C HIS A 118 -5.61 14.69 8.91
N ILE A 119 -5.49 13.63 9.73
CA ILE A 119 -4.51 12.56 9.52
C ILE A 119 -4.77 11.90 8.17
N ASN A 120 -6.01 11.52 7.88
CA ASN A 120 -6.36 10.91 6.60
C ASN A 120 -6.05 11.81 5.40
N ARG A 121 -6.30 13.12 5.51
CA ARG A 121 -5.94 14.07 4.45
C ARG A 121 -4.44 14.08 4.18
N HIS A 122 -3.61 14.12 5.23
CA HIS A 122 -2.17 14.03 5.09
C HIS A 122 -1.73 12.68 4.52
N LEU A 123 -2.30 11.57 5.00
CA LEU A 123 -2.03 10.24 4.46
C LEU A 123 -2.29 10.17 2.96
N VAL A 124 -3.41 10.72 2.47
CA VAL A 124 -3.71 10.77 1.03
C VAL A 124 -2.67 11.57 0.26
N TYR A 125 -2.28 12.76 0.74
CA TYR A 125 -1.25 13.54 0.04
C TYR A 125 0.11 12.85 0.05
N CYS A 126 0.52 12.24 1.15
CA CYS A 126 1.74 11.45 1.21
C CYS A 126 1.70 10.26 0.24
N MET A 127 0.57 9.55 0.15
CA MET A 127 0.40 8.47 -0.83
C MET A 127 0.48 8.99 -2.27
N CYS A 128 -0.17 10.11 -2.58
CA CYS A 128 -0.08 10.73 -3.91
C CYS A 128 1.36 11.14 -4.25
N ASP A 129 2.09 11.69 -3.28
CA ASP A 129 3.49 12.11 -3.46
C ASP A 129 4.40 10.91 -3.79
N LEU A 130 4.28 9.83 -3.01
CA LEU A 130 5.01 8.58 -3.27
C LEU A 130 4.62 7.94 -4.61
N LEU A 131 3.33 7.98 -4.99
CA LEU A 131 2.88 7.48 -6.28
C LEU A 131 3.41 8.33 -7.43
N LEU A 132 3.49 9.65 -7.27
CA LEU A 132 4.05 10.56 -8.28
C LEU A 132 5.55 10.30 -8.46
N GLU A 133 6.30 10.17 -7.37
CA GLU A 133 7.73 9.81 -7.41
C GLU A 133 7.96 8.48 -8.16
N PHE A 134 7.08 7.49 -7.94
CA PHE A 134 7.20 6.18 -8.57
C PHE A 134 6.75 6.16 -10.04
N LEU A 135 5.63 6.82 -10.38
CA LEU A 135 5.02 6.79 -11.72
C LEU A 135 5.65 7.79 -12.68
N VAL A 136 6.14 8.91 -12.15
CA VAL A 136 6.76 9.99 -12.93
C VAL A 136 8.07 10.37 -12.21
N PRO A 137 9.15 9.60 -12.39
CA PRO A 137 10.43 9.89 -11.73
C PRO A 137 10.99 11.28 -12.10
N GLU A 138 10.54 11.86 -13.21
CA GLU A 138 10.87 13.22 -13.62
C GLU A 138 10.14 14.30 -12.81
N SER A 139 9.11 13.96 -12.01
CA SER A 139 8.37 14.91 -11.19
C SER A 139 9.22 15.52 -10.07
N SER A 140 10.26 14.82 -9.62
CA SER A 140 11.27 15.34 -8.69
C SER A 140 12.35 16.20 -9.37
N ASN A 141 12.36 16.29 -10.71
CA ASN A 141 13.28 17.17 -11.43
C ASN A 141 12.76 18.60 -11.45
N GLU A 142 13.54 19.53 -10.89
CA GLU A 142 13.20 20.96 -10.84
C GLU A 142 12.94 21.58 -12.23
N ASP A 143 13.64 21.11 -13.27
CA ASP A 143 13.48 21.65 -14.63
C ASP A 143 12.14 21.22 -15.24
N PHE A 144 11.72 19.98 -14.97
CA PHE A 144 10.40 19.48 -15.35
C PHE A 144 9.30 20.23 -14.60
N GLN A 145 9.47 20.45 -13.30
CA GLN A 145 8.54 21.26 -12.50
C GLN A 145 8.42 22.70 -13.04
N LYS A 146 9.53 23.38 -13.29
CA LYS A 146 9.56 24.74 -13.86
C LYS A 146 8.89 24.80 -15.23
N SER A 147 9.11 23.79 -16.08
CA SER A 147 8.46 23.68 -17.39
C SER A 147 6.94 23.47 -17.26
N LEU A 148 6.49 22.56 -16.39
CA LEU A 148 5.08 22.34 -16.10
C LEU A 148 4.40 23.61 -15.58
N PHE A 149 4.99 24.28 -14.59
CA PHE A 149 4.44 25.53 -14.04
C PHE A 149 4.33 26.62 -15.11
N LYS A 150 5.33 26.73 -15.99
CA LYS A 150 5.31 27.67 -17.12
C LYS A 150 4.20 27.36 -18.12
N HIS A 151 3.97 26.10 -18.43
CA HIS A 151 2.87 25.67 -19.32
C HIS A 151 1.49 25.89 -18.69
N LEU A 152 1.33 25.58 -17.41
CA LEU A 152 0.08 25.79 -16.68
C LEU A 152 -0.24 27.28 -16.53
N SER A 153 0.74 28.14 -16.24
CA SER A 153 0.53 29.58 -16.14
C SER A 153 0.31 30.25 -17.50
N GLY A 154 0.83 29.66 -18.58
CA GLY A 154 0.61 30.13 -19.95
C GLY A 154 -0.79 29.85 -20.49
N ASN A 155 -1.43 28.76 -20.04
CA ASN A 155 -2.77 28.36 -20.48
C ASN A 155 -3.91 29.06 -19.75
N THR A 156 -3.65 29.79 -18.66
CA THR A 156 -4.69 30.53 -17.90
C THR A 156 -4.99 31.94 -18.45
N ALA A 157 -4.41 32.31 -19.60
CA ALA A 157 -4.57 33.63 -20.22
C ALA A 157 -5.30 33.59 -21.58
N ALA A 158 -6.16 32.59 -21.82
CA ALA A 158 -7.01 32.48 -23.00
C ALA A 158 -8.49 32.33 -22.59
#